data_AF-A0A7J2ZE15-F1
#
_entry.id   AF-A0A7J2ZE15-F1
#
_cell.length_a   1.000
_cell.length_b   1.000
_cell.length_c   1.000
_cell.angle_alpha   90.00
_cell.angle_beta   90.00
_cell.angle_gamma   90.00
#
_symmetry.space_group_name_H-M   'P 1'
#
loop_
_entity.id
_entity.type
_entity.pdbx_description
1 polymer ?
#
loop_
_entity_poly.entity_id
_entity_poly.type
_entity_poly.pdbx_seq_one_letter_code
_entity_poly.pdbx_strand_id
1 'polypeptide(L)'
;MEEKHKVERARGLFADPWNAVLILVIIALLAYIALKPQPTAGVEQPVGGNQTAKKANVTIELFVMSQCPYGVQAEALVDKVLARFGGEVNLSLHFIANENAEGSFSSLHGQTEVDEDIRQV
;
A
#
# COMPACT_ATOMS: atom_id res chain seq x y z
N MET A 1 41.31 41.01 16.71
CA MET A 1 40.30 40.91 17.78
C MET A 1 38.95 40.36 17.30
N GLU A 2 38.82 39.92 16.04
CA GLU A 2 37.52 39.52 15.45
C GLU A 2 37.08 38.08 15.77
N GLU A 3 38.04 37.16 15.96
CA GLU A 3 37.73 35.72 16.05
C GLU A 3 37.09 35.31 17.38
N LYS A 4 37.40 36.02 18.48
CA LYS A 4 36.86 35.72 19.82
C LYS A 4 35.35 35.92 19.89
N HIS A 5 34.79 36.82 19.08
CA HIS A 5 33.36 37.15 19.09
C HIS A 5 32.49 36.09 18.39
N LYS A 6 33.07 35.28 17.50
CA LYS A 6 32.37 34.20 16.80
C LYS A 6 32.23 32.96 17.70
N VAL A 7 33.23 32.70 18.54
CA VAL A 7 33.22 31.59 19.51
C VAL A 7 32.22 31.84 20.63
N GLU A 8 32.06 33.07 21.10
CA GLU A 8 31.09 33.39 22.17
C GLU A 8 29.63 33.32 21.69
N ARG A 9 29.33 33.65 20.42
CA ARG A 9 27.98 33.49 19.86
C ARG A 9 27.55 32.02 19.70
N ALA A 10 28.50 31.09 19.57
CA ALA A 10 28.19 29.65 19.52
C ALA A 10 27.91 29.04 20.91
N ARG A 11 28.34 29.71 21.99
CA ARG A 11 28.20 29.21 23.38
C ARG A 11 26.87 29.59 24.05
N GLY A 12 26.09 30.50 23.47
CA GLY A 12 24.78 30.91 24.00
C GLY A 12 23.63 29.98 23.64
N LEU A 13 23.76 29.16 22.58
CA LEU A 13 22.65 28.32 22.12
C LEU A 13 22.30 27.19 23.10
N PHE A 14 23.24 26.79 23.96
CA PHE A 14 23.10 25.70 24.94
C PHE A 14 23.10 26.17 26.41
N ALA A 15 23.20 27.48 26.67
CA ALA A 15 23.30 28.03 28.03
C ALA A 15 21.93 28.42 28.63
N ASP A 16 20.91 28.62 27.79
CA ASP A 16 19.57 28.96 28.25
C ASP A 16 18.72 27.69 28.49
N PRO A 17 18.15 27.52 29.70
CA PRO A 17 17.36 26.33 30.03
C PRO A 17 16.11 26.18 29.14
N TRP A 18 15.61 27.30 28.60
CA TRP A 18 14.51 27.31 27.63
C TRP A 18 14.90 26.74 26.27
N ASN A 19 16.13 26.97 25.80
CA ASN A 19 16.63 26.39 24.56
C ASN A 19 16.85 24.89 24.71
N ALA A 20 17.28 24.42 25.88
CA ALA A 20 17.37 23.00 26.19
C ALA A 20 15.98 22.30 26.14
N VAL A 21 14.93 22.93 26.68
CA VAL A 21 13.56 22.40 26.61
C VAL A 21 13.07 22.35 25.15
N LEU A 22 13.29 23.42 24.37
CA LEU A 22 12.91 23.43 22.95
C LEU A 22 13.66 22.36 22.14
N ILE A 23 14.95 22.16 22.40
CA ILE A 23 15.74 21.11 21.74
C ILE A 23 15.20 19.73 22.11
N LEU A 24 14.86 19.48 23.37
CA LEU A 24 14.29 18.19 23.80
C LEU A 24 12.91 17.92 23.18
N VAL A 25 12.06 18.94 23.04
CA VAL A 25 10.76 18.84 22.37
C VAL A 25 10.94 18.53 20.88
N ILE A 26 11.88 19.20 20.21
CA ILE A 26 12.18 18.96 18.79
C ILE A 26 12.74 17.54 18.58
N ILE A 27 13.66 17.08 19.43
CA ILE A 27 14.20 15.72 19.36
C ILE A 27 13.11 14.68 19.59
N ALA A 28 12.22 14.89 20.57
CA ALA A 28 11.08 14.01 20.83
C ALA A 28 10.10 13.97 19.64
N LEU A 29 9.83 15.12 19.00
CA LEU A 29 8.98 15.20 17.82
C LEU A 29 9.61 14.47 16.61
N LEU A 30 10.91 14.64 16.39
CA LEU A 30 11.64 13.95 15.31
C LEU A 30 11.69 12.43 15.55
N ALA A 31 11.91 12.00 16.79
CA ALA A 31 11.84 10.59 17.16
C ALA A 31 10.41 10.03 16.94
N TYR A 32 9.37 10.76 17.36
CA TYR A 32 7.98 10.34 17.16
C TYR A 32 7.62 10.16 15.68
N ILE A 33 8.14 11.01 14.79
CA ILE A 33 7.94 10.87 13.34
C ILE A 33 8.69 9.63 12.79
N ALA A 34 9.92 9.38 13.23
CA ALA A 34 10.72 8.25 12.76
C ALA A 34 10.24 6.87 13.28
N LEU A 35 9.60 6.84 14.46
CA LEU A 35 9.06 5.63 15.08
C LEU A 35 7.64 5.28 14.61
N LYS A 36 7.00 6.08 13.76
CA LYS A 36 5.75 5.63 13.13
C LYS A 36 6.09 4.45 12.22
N PRO A 37 5.48 3.27 12.42
CA PRO A 37 5.59 2.18 11.47
C PRO A 37 5.12 2.70 10.12
N GLN A 38 6.02 2.69 9.14
CA GLN A 38 5.65 2.94 7.76
C GLN A 38 4.56 1.92 7.40
N PRO A 39 3.49 2.31 6.67
CA PRO A 39 2.58 1.33 6.10
C PRO A 39 3.45 0.39 5.26
N THR A 40 3.62 -0.83 5.75
CA THR A 40 4.33 -1.86 5.00
C THR A 40 3.49 -2.10 3.77
N ALA A 41 3.93 -1.54 2.64
CA ALA A 41 3.51 -2.01 1.34
C ALA A 41 3.62 -3.54 1.37
N GLY A 42 2.53 -4.21 1.01
CA GLY A 42 2.37 -5.64 1.16
C GLY A 42 3.61 -6.40 0.70
N VAL A 43 3.97 -7.42 1.47
CA VAL A 43 5.03 -8.37 1.11
C VAL A 43 4.69 -8.94 -0.27
N GLU A 44 5.41 -8.48 -1.30
CA GLU A 44 5.36 -9.09 -2.64
C GLU A 44 5.85 -10.53 -2.50
N GLN A 45 4.95 -11.49 -2.76
CA GLN A 45 5.37 -12.87 -2.95
C GLN A 45 6.12 -12.98 -4.28
N PRO A 46 7.25 -13.72 -4.33
CA PRO A 46 7.97 -13.92 -5.57
C PRO A 46 7.14 -14.82 -6.50
N VAL A 47 6.49 -14.22 -7.50
CA VAL A 47 5.93 -14.95 -8.64
C VAL A 47 7.09 -15.44 -9.49
N GLY A 48 7.49 -16.70 -9.27
CA GLY A 48 8.56 -17.35 -9.99
C GLY A 48 8.19 -17.65 -11.44
N GLY A 49 8.96 -17.11 -12.39
CA GLY A 49 8.86 -17.43 -13.80
C GLY A 49 10.22 -17.34 -14.50
N ASN A 50 10.76 -18.49 -14.91
CA ASN A 50 12.03 -18.60 -15.61
C ASN A 50 11.94 -17.92 -16.99
N GLN A 51 12.75 -16.89 -17.20
CA GLN A 51 12.65 -16.01 -18.36
C GLN A 51 13.38 -16.60 -19.56
N THR A 52 12.60 -17.05 -20.55
CA THR A 52 13.03 -17.07 -21.95
C THR A 52 12.10 -16.16 -22.72
N ALA A 53 12.70 -15.17 -23.39
CA ALA A 53 12.03 -14.03 -24.01
C ALA A 53 11.13 -14.44 -25.20
N LYS A 54 9.92 -14.89 -24.88
CA LYS A 54 8.72 -14.71 -25.71
C LYS A 54 8.18 -13.31 -25.39
N LYS A 55 7.37 -12.68 -26.26
CA LYS A 55 6.61 -11.46 -25.89
C LYS A 55 5.85 -11.81 -24.60
N ALA A 56 6.39 -11.37 -23.46
CA ALA A 56 6.03 -11.96 -22.17
C ALA A 56 4.77 -11.26 -21.75
N ASN A 57 3.63 -11.89 -22.04
CA ASN A 57 2.36 -11.38 -21.55
C ASN A 57 2.42 -11.40 -20.03
N VAL A 58 2.24 -10.24 -19.41
CA VAL A 58 2.18 -10.11 -17.96
C VAL A 58 0.82 -10.63 -17.51
N THR A 59 0.80 -11.62 -16.64
CA THR A 59 -0.47 -12.12 -16.08
C THR A 59 -0.83 -11.32 -14.83
N ILE A 60 -2.07 -10.84 -14.76
CA ILE A 60 -2.66 -10.23 -13.57
C ILE A 60 -3.75 -11.19 -13.08
N GLU A 61 -3.61 -11.72 -11.87
CA GLU A 61 -4.68 -12.46 -11.19
C GLU A 61 -5.28 -11.56 -10.12
N LEU A 62 -6.55 -11.19 -10.28
CA LEU A 62 -7.26 -10.28 -9.38
C LEU A 62 -8.33 -11.04 -8.61
N PHE A 63 -8.18 -11.13 -7.29
CA PHE A 63 -9.13 -11.79 -6.39
C PHE A 63 -9.88 -10.74 -5.58
N VAL A 64 -11.18 -10.61 -5.82
CA VAL A 64 -12.01 -9.52 -5.27
C VAL A 64 -13.40 -10.04 -4.88
N MET A 65 -14.18 -9.18 -4.23
CA MET A 65 -15.63 -9.37 -4.05
C MET A 65 -16.31 -8.17 -4.70
N SER A 66 -17.46 -8.38 -5.30
CA SER A 66 -18.15 -7.37 -6.10
C SER A 66 -18.64 -6.14 -5.32
N GLN A 67 -18.95 -6.28 -4.02
CA GLN A 67 -19.37 -5.15 -3.18
C GLN A 67 -18.23 -4.59 -2.33
N CYS A 68 -17.01 -5.14 -2.43
CA CYS A 68 -15.86 -4.60 -1.71
C CYS A 68 -15.42 -3.26 -2.33
N PRO A 69 -15.41 -2.14 -1.57
CA PRO A 69 -15.03 -0.84 -2.11
C PRO A 69 -13.58 -0.81 -2.62
N TYR A 70 -12.70 -1.65 -2.08
CA TYR A 70 -11.32 -1.78 -2.56
C TYR A 70 -11.22 -2.67 -3.80
N GLY A 71 -12.07 -3.68 -3.94
CA GLY A 71 -12.14 -4.54 -5.13
C GLY A 71 -12.54 -3.72 -6.36
N VAL A 72 -13.61 -2.94 -6.24
CA VAL A 72 -14.07 -2.03 -7.31
C VAL A 72 -12.99 -1.02 -7.72
N GLN A 73 -12.22 -0.50 -6.75
CA GLN A 73 -11.09 0.40 -7.05
C GLN A 73 -9.96 -0.32 -7.80
N ALA A 74 -9.66 -1.57 -7.43
CA ALA A 74 -8.65 -2.38 -8.10
C ALA A 74 -9.06 -2.71 -9.53
N GLU A 75 -10.32 -3.12 -9.75
CA GLU A 75 -10.89 -3.37 -11.09
C GLU A 75 -10.80 -2.12 -11.97
N ALA A 76 -11.20 -0.96 -11.45
CA ALA A 76 -11.13 0.30 -12.19
C ALA A 76 -9.69 0.74 -12.52
N LEU A 77 -8.70 0.33 -11.71
CA LEU A 77 -7.28 0.55 -12.02
C LEU A 77 -6.79 -0.41 -13.10
N VAL A 78 -7.17 -1.68 -13.01
CA VAL A 78 -6.81 -2.71 -14.00
C VAL A 78 -7.41 -2.36 -15.37
N ASP A 79 -8.64 -1.85 -15.43
CA ASP A 79 -9.24 -1.36 -16.68
C ASP A 79 -8.36 -0.30 -17.37
N LYS A 80 -7.80 0.64 -16.60
CA LYS A 80 -6.86 1.66 -17.12
C LYS A 80 -5.55 1.05 -17.61
N VAL A 81 -5.09 -0.03 -16.98
CA VAL A 81 -3.90 -0.79 -17.42
C VAL A 81 -4.21 -1.49 -18.74
N LEU A 82 -5.34 -2.18 -18.84
CA LEU A 82 -5.77 -2.89 -20.05
C LEU A 82 -6.00 -1.94 -21.23
N ALA A 83 -6.53 -0.74 -20.99
CA ALA A 83 -6.68 0.28 -22.03
C ALA A 83 -5.35 0.69 -22.68
N ARG A 84 -4.22 0.57 -21.95
CA ARG A 84 -2.89 0.94 -22.44
C ARG A 84 -2.04 -0.25 -22.89
N PHE A 85 -2.21 -1.39 -22.22
CA PHE A 85 -1.32 -2.55 -22.33
C PHE A 85 -2.05 -3.87 -22.60
N GLY A 86 -3.34 -3.85 -22.94
CA GLY A 86 -4.16 -5.06 -23.07
C GLY A 86 -3.65 -6.10 -24.07
N GLY A 87 -2.89 -5.70 -25.09
CA GLY A 87 -2.23 -6.64 -26.02
C GLY A 87 -1.02 -7.39 -25.44
N GLU A 88 -0.64 -7.09 -24.19
CA GLU A 88 0.53 -7.62 -23.48
C GLU A 88 0.16 -8.07 -22.06
N VAL A 89 -1.12 -8.03 -21.69
CA VAL A 89 -1.62 -8.40 -20.37
C VAL A 89 -2.65 -9.50 -20.50
N ASN A 90 -2.50 -10.55 -19.69
CA ASN A 90 -3.52 -11.57 -19.50
C ASN A 90 -4.19 -11.33 -18.15
N LEU A 91 -5.46 -10.93 -18.13
CA LEU A 91 -6.21 -10.73 -16.89
C LEU A 91 -7.03 -11.97 -16.56
N SER A 92 -6.88 -12.47 -15.33
CA SER A 92 -7.77 -13.44 -14.70
C SER A 92 -8.46 -12.77 -13.50
N LEU A 93 -9.77 -12.54 -13.61
CA LEU A 93 -10.58 -11.99 -12.52
C LEU A 93 -11.29 -13.13 -11.78
N HIS A 94 -11.20 -13.12 -10.46
CA HIS A 94 -11.75 -14.14 -9.58
C HIS A 94 -12.57 -13.49 -8.46
N PHE A 95 -13.80 -13.94 -8.29
CA PHE A 95 -14.62 -13.54 -7.15
C PHE A 95 -14.48 -14.54 -6.02
N ILE A 96 -14.17 -14.06 -4.81
CA ILE A 96 -13.96 -14.89 -3.63
C ILE A 96 -15.25 -14.97 -2.80
N ALA A 97 -15.61 -16.17 -2.38
CA ALA A 97 -16.72 -16.44 -1.48
C ALA A 97 -16.36 -17.61 -0.56
N ASN A 98 -17.09 -17.75 0.55
CA ASN A 98 -16.99 -18.92 1.41
C ASN A 98 -17.98 -19.99 0.94
N GLU A 99 -17.53 -21.23 0.81
CA GLU A 99 -18.40 -22.38 0.56
C GLU A 99 -18.98 -22.91 1.88
N ASN A 100 -20.28 -23.15 1.90
CA ASN A 100 -21.00 -23.76 3.02
C ASN A 100 -21.09 -25.28 2.85
N ALA A 101 -21.40 -26.01 3.92
CA ALA A 101 -21.48 -27.48 3.91
C ALA A 101 -22.50 -28.06 2.90
N GLU A 102 -23.50 -27.29 2.49
CA GLU A 102 -24.55 -27.68 1.55
C GLU A 102 -24.20 -27.34 0.08
N GLY A 103 -22.99 -26.84 -0.19
CA GLY A 103 -22.56 -26.39 -1.52
C GLY A 103 -23.15 -25.03 -1.93
N SER A 104 -23.81 -24.33 -1.00
CA SER A 104 -24.16 -22.92 -1.17
C SER A 104 -22.98 -22.02 -0.84
N PHE A 105 -22.99 -20.77 -1.32
CA PHE A 105 -21.94 -19.80 -1.05
C PHE A 105 -22.43 -18.70 -0.10
N SER A 106 -21.49 -18.10 0.64
CA SER A 106 -21.71 -16.90 1.44
C SER A 106 -20.58 -15.89 1.22
N SER A 107 -20.93 -14.61 1.11
CA SER A 107 -19.97 -13.50 1.00
C SER A 107 -20.18 -12.50 2.15
N LEU A 108 -19.24 -11.56 2.31
CA LEU A 108 -19.19 -10.65 3.47
C LEU A 108 -20.42 -9.73 3.54
N HIS A 109 -20.95 -9.31 2.39
CA HIS A 109 -22.13 -8.47 2.27
C HIS A 109 -23.41 -9.30 2.02
N GLY A 110 -23.35 -10.61 2.26
CA GLY A 110 -24.49 -11.53 2.19
C GLY A 110 -24.83 -12.01 0.77
N GLN A 111 -26.04 -12.53 0.60
CA GLN A 111 -26.46 -13.21 -0.63
C GLN A 111 -26.42 -12.30 -1.86
N THR A 112 -26.70 -11.01 -1.72
CA THR A 112 -26.64 -10.08 -2.85
C THR A 112 -25.23 -9.92 -3.43
N GLU A 113 -24.19 -10.14 -2.63
CA GLU A 113 -22.81 -10.13 -3.11
C GLU A 113 -22.48 -11.45 -3.81
N VAL A 114 -22.95 -12.58 -3.28
CA VAL A 114 -22.84 -13.89 -3.96
C VAL A 114 -23.50 -13.85 -5.34
N ASP A 115 -24.73 -13.33 -5.43
CA ASP A 115 -25.49 -13.25 -6.69
C ASP A 115 -24.80 -12.33 -7.71
N GLU A 116 -24.14 -11.29 -7.21
CA GLU A 116 -23.37 -10.34 -8.01
C GLU A 116 -22.04 -10.92 -8.49
N ASP A 117 -21.30 -11.56 -7.60
CA ASP A 117 -20.06 -12.29 -7.88
C ASP A 117 -20.30 -13.32 -8.99
N ILE A 118 -21.37 -14.14 -8.86
CA ILE A 118 -21.76 -15.15 -9.85
C ILE A 118 -22.17 -14.53 -11.20
N ARG A 119 -22.73 -13.31 -11.22
CA ARG A 119 -23.09 -12.66 -12.48
C ARG A 119 -21.87 -12.26 -13.32
N GLN A 120 -20.73 -12.01 -12.66
CA GLN A 120 -19.53 -11.47 -13.30
C GLN A 120 -18.52 -12.54 -13.74
N VAL A 121 -18.72 -13.81 -13.36
CA VAL A 121 -17.93 -14.96 -13.85
C VAL A 121 -18.45 -15.54 -15.16
#